data_AF-A0A1D8P415-F1
#
_entry.id   AF-A0A1D8P415-F1
#
_cell.length_a   1.000
_cell.length_b   1.000
_cell.length_c   1.000
_cell.angle_alpha   90.00
_cell.angle_beta   90.00
_cell.angle_gamma   90.00
#
_symmetry.space_group_name_H-M   'P 1'
#
loop_
_entity.id
_entity.type
_entity.pdbx_description
1 polymer ?
#
loop_
_entity_poly.entity_id
_entity_poly.type
_entity_poly.pdbx_seq_one_letter_code
_entity_poly.pdbx_strand_id
1 'polypeptide(L)'
;MKKILLLILILSFIKANSQNKFYDYIITQSNDTIYGTIQTEINNLILREKNKSDSSKVKYYRHLVKKSVSFKYNNDIFFYDETNDSDPIYENKIVKDTNFYYKAIGNFINKSLKLKDYIITFNKDTIYGKIINPIFGKPYLVDNLKTKYKIDIEKVKSYRIKNKIYFNFYHTKSKHKFLELLVDGNSKLFFDKNNKKSYGLAINGPMAGFTISGAFYIQKGNNFVKIKIIKFKKQMVELFSENKDLINKIKNEEYTYENLPLIIKFFNESK
;
A
#
# COMPACT_ATOMS: atom_id res chain seq x y z
N MET A 1 25.55 -38.05 14.37
CA MET A 1 25.47 -36.67 14.93
C MET A 1 26.03 -35.59 14.01
N LYS A 2 27.24 -35.72 13.41
CA LYS A 2 27.84 -34.68 12.54
C LYS A 2 26.97 -34.27 11.33
N LYS A 3 26.22 -35.19 10.71
CA LYS A 3 25.31 -34.91 9.58
C LYS A 3 24.07 -34.09 9.97
N ILE A 4 23.58 -34.24 11.21
CA ILE A 4 22.42 -33.50 11.73
C ILE A 4 22.82 -32.06 12.05
N LEU A 5 24.02 -31.86 12.60
CA LEU A 5 24.56 -30.53 12.90
C LEU A 5 24.75 -29.69 11.62
N LEU A 6 25.22 -30.33 10.52
CA LEU A 6 25.37 -29.69 9.22
C LEU A 6 24.01 -29.28 8.62
N LEU A 7 22.98 -30.12 8.75
CA LEU A 7 21.62 -29.82 8.28
C LEU A 7 20.99 -28.65 9.04
N ILE A 8 21.19 -28.59 10.36
CA ILE A 8 20.73 -27.47 11.21
C ILE A 8 21.45 -26.18 10.82
N LEU A 9 22.75 -26.24 10.53
CA LEU A 9 23.54 -25.10 10.04
C LEU A 9 23.00 -24.60 8.69
N ILE A 10 22.75 -25.49 7.73
CA ILE A 10 22.18 -25.15 6.42
C ILE A 10 20.78 -24.53 6.57
N LEU A 11 19.92 -25.09 7.43
CA LEU A 11 18.58 -24.56 7.71
C LEU A 11 18.61 -23.19 8.40
N SER A 12 19.60 -22.91 9.25
CA SER A 12 19.81 -21.58 9.82
C SER A 12 20.30 -20.56 8.79
N PHE A 13 21.09 -20.98 7.80
CA PHE A 13 21.50 -20.11 6.69
C PHE A 13 20.35 -19.77 5.73
N ILE A 14 19.38 -20.68 5.53
CA ILE A 14 18.20 -20.41 4.69
C ILE A 14 17.31 -19.33 5.32
N LYS A 15 17.22 -19.26 6.67
CA LYS A 15 16.50 -18.17 7.36
C LYS A 15 17.25 -16.83 7.34
N ALA A 16 18.57 -16.84 7.14
CA ALA A 16 19.42 -15.64 7.18
C ALA A 16 19.37 -14.79 5.89
N ASN A 17 18.78 -15.30 4.80
CA ASN A 17 18.66 -14.56 3.53
C ASN A 17 17.24 -14.03 3.26
N SER A 18 16.57 -13.50 4.29
CA SER A 18 15.32 -12.73 4.12
C SER A 18 15.56 -11.32 3.50
N GLN A 19 16.54 -11.18 2.58
CA GLN A 19 16.82 -9.90 1.91
C GLN A 19 15.64 -9.39 1.09
N ASN A 20 14.71 -10.28 0.70
CA ASN A 20 13.62 -9.96 -0.23
C ASN A 20 12.24 -9.71 0.38
N LYS A 21 12.09 -9.76 1.72
CA LYS A 21 10.78 -9.63 2.38
C LYS A 21 10.09 -8.28 2.10
N PHE A 22 10.91 -7.24 1.88
CA PHE A 22 10.48 -5.85 1.69
C PHE A 22 10.39 -5.42 0.23
N TYR A 23 10.57 -6.36 -0.69
CA TYR A 23 10.35 -6.13 -2.11
C TYR A 23 8.92 -6.48 -2.51
N ASP A 24 8.49 -5.79 -3.56
CA ASP A 24 7.45 -6.29 -4.44
C ASP A 24 8.00 -7.49 -5.22
N TYR A 25 7.12 -8.25 -5.87
CA TYR A 25 7.55 -9.30 -6.79
C TYR A 25 6.55 -9.50 -7.90
N ILE A 26 7.01 -10.12 -8.98
CA ILE A 26 6.16 -10.71 -10.01
C ILE A 26 6.37 -12.22 -10.03
N ILE A 27 5.34 -12.97 -10.40
CA ILE A 27 5.41 -14.39 -10.77
C ILE A 27 5.28 -14.49 -12.28
N THR A 28 6.31 -14.99 -12.96
CA THR A 28 6.33 -15.12 -14.41
C THR A 28 5.43 -16.25 -14.90
N GLN A 29 5.22 -16.34 -16.22
CA GLN A 29 4.55 -17.48 -16.85
C GLN A 29 5.31 -18.80 -16.66
N SER A 30 6.63 -18.75 -16.48
CA SER A 30 7.47 -19.90 -16.11
C SER A 30 7.42 -20.25 -14.62
N ASN A 31 6.58 -19.58 -13.82
CA ASN A 31 6.45 -19.74 -12.37
C ASN A 31 7.71 -19.33 -11.58
N ASP A 32 8.56 -18.48 -12.16
CA ASP A 32 9.69 -17.86 -11.46
C ASP A 32 9.22 -16.63 -10.67
N THR A 33 9.82 -16.40 -9.50
CA THR A 33 9.56 -15.20 -8.70
C THR A 33 10.71 -14.21 -8.85
N ILE A 34 10.40 -13.02 -9.37
CA ILE A 34 11.38 -11.94 -9.53
C ILE A 34 11.07 -10.83 -8.53
N TYR A 35 12.02 -10.51 -7.66
CA TYR A 35 11.89 -9.50 -6.62
C TYR A 35 12.41 -8.14 -7.07
N GLY A 36 11.74 -7.08 -6.64
CA GLY A 36 12.16 -5.71 -6.94
C GLY A 36 11.20 -4.68 -6.38
N THR A 37 11.18 -3.52 -7.00
CA THR A 37 10.21 -2.46 -6.67
C THR A 37 9.37 -2.14 -7.89
N ILE A 38 8.05 -2.14 -7.72
CA ILE A 38 7.16 -1.75 -8.81
C ILE A 38 7.08 -0.22 -8.87
N GLN A 39 7.21 0.32 -10.07
CA GLN A 39 7.12 1.74 -10.40
C GLN A 39 6.26 1.92 -11.65
N THR A 40 5.69 3.09 -11.81
CA THR A 40 4.92 3.46 -13.00
C THR A 40 5.83 4.13 -14.01
N GLU A 41 5.90 3.57 -15.22
CA GLU A 41 6.65 4.11 -16.34
C GLU A 41 5.79 4.07 -17.61
N ILE A 42 5.54 5.22 -18.24
CA ILE A 42 4.85 5.38 -19.54
C ILE A 42 3.71 4.34 -19.73
N ASN A 43 2.58 4.54 -19.04
CA ASN A 43 1.39 3.68 -19.06
C ASN A 43 1.56 2.23 -18.58
N ASN A 44 2.75 1.84 -18.10
CA ASN A 44 3.01 0.48 -17.65
C ASN A 44 3.47 0.45 -16.20
N LEU A 45 3.07 -0.61 -15.49
CA LEU A 45 3.73 -1.00 -14.24
C LEU A 45 4.96 -1.84 -14.58
N ILE A 46 6.10 -1.44 -14.03
CA ILE A 46 7.39 -2.08 -14.25
C ILE A 46 7.96 -2.46 -12.90
N LEU A 47 8.36 -3.73 -12.77
CA LEU A 47 9.20 -4.16 -11.67
C LEU A 47 10.66 -3.89 -12.03
N ARG A 48 11.34 -3.09 -11.20
CA ARG A 48 12.77 -2.83 -11.29
C ARG A 48 13.51 -3.79 -10.36
N GLU A 49 14.20 -4.75 -10.95
CA GLU A 49 15.07 -5.68 -10.25
C GLU A 49 16.49 -5.12 -10.22
N LYS A 50 17.11 -5.10 -9.04
CA LYS A 50 18.46 -4.55 -8.87
C LYS A 50 19.49 -5.48 -9.49
N ASN A 51 20.31 -4.95 -10.41
CA ASN A 51 21.45 -5.66 -10.96
C ASN A 51 22.71 -5.28 -10.16
N LYS A 52 23.47 -6.27 -9.68
CA LYS A 52 24.78 -6.05 -9.05
C LYS A 52 25.79 -5.72 -10.14
N SER A 53 26.06 -4.43 -10.35
CA SER A 53 27.12 -3.97 -11.25
C SER A 53 28.16 -3.19 -10.44
N ASP A 54 29.45 -3.47 -10.69
CA ASP A 54 30.61 -2.86 -10.04
C ASP A 54 30.82 -1.37 -10.40
N SER A 55 29.96 -0.78 -11.23
CA SER A 55 30.02 0.64 -11.55
C SER A 55 29.38 1.50 -10.44
N SER A 56 29.86 2.73 -10.27
CA SER A 56 29.32 3.74 -9.32
C SER A 56 27.82 4.06 -9.47
N LYS A 57 27.17 3.55 -10.53
CA LYS A 57 25.73 3.67 -10.78
C LYS A 57 25.05 2.30 -10.68
N VAL A 58 24.00 2.22 -9.85
CA VAL A 58 23.17 1.02 -9.74
C VAL A 58 22.36 0.83 -11.02
N LYS A 59 22.50 -0.33 -11.67
CA LYS A 59 21.71 -0.73 -12.85
C LYS A 59 20.52 -1.58 -12.42
N TYR A 60 19.46 -1.56 -13.23
CA TYR A 60 18.24 -2.30 -12.96
C TYR A 60 17.77 -3.06 -14.20
N TYR A 61 17.37 -4.32 -14.03
CA TYR A 61 16.56 -5.02 -15.01
C TYR A 61 15.11 -4.54 -14.90
N ARG A 62 14.43 -4.45 -16.04
CA ARG A 62 13.06 -3.95 -16.15
C ARG A 62 12.16 -5.09 -16.59
N HIS A 63 11.13 -5.37 -15.80
CA HIS A 63 10.17 -6.43 -16.05
C HIS A 63 8.76 -5.86 -16.16
N LEU A 64 8.09 -6.10 -17.28
CA LEU A 64 6.71 -5.64 -17.47
C LEU A 64 5.74 -6.46 -16.62
N VAL A 65 5.04 -5.82 -15.69
CA VAL A 65 4.08 -6.50 -14.80
C VAL A 65 2.95 -7.16 -15.59
N LYS A 66 2.52 -6.58 -16.72
CA LYS A 66 1.47 -7.16 -17.57
C LYS A 66 1.78 -8.53 -18.17
N LYS A 67 3.06 -8.95 -18.16
CA LYS A 67 3.49 -10.29 -18.63
C LYS A 67 3.56 -11.32 -17.49
N SER A 68 3.16 -10.95 -16.28
CA SER A 68 3.16 -11.82 -15.11
C SER A 68 1.81 -12.51 -14.91
N VAL A 69 1.81 -13.66 -14.23
CA VAL A 69 0.59 -14.36 -13.80
C VAL A 69 0.03 -13.74 -12.53
N SER A 70 0.91 -13.21 -11.67
CA SER A 70 0.53 -12.45 -10.49
C SER A 70 1.66 -11.53 -10.07
N PHE A 71 1.35 -10.56 -9.23
CA PHE A 71 2.37 -9.70 -8.62
C PHE A 71 1.94 -9.25 -7.22
N LYS A 72 2.94 -9.01 -6.35
CA LYS A 72 2.74 -8.32 -5.08
C LYS A 72 3.13 -6.87 -5.26
N TYR A 73 2.22 -5.96 -4.92
CA TYR A 73 2.48 -4.52 -4.91
C TYR A 73 2.00 -3.91 -3.60
N ASN A 74 2.90 -3.26 -2.87
CA ASN A 74 2.58 -2.61 -1.59
C ASN A 74 1.90 -3.55 -0.56
N ASN A 75 2.17 -4.86 -0.66
CA ASN A 75 1.63 -5.97 0.14
C ASN A 75 0.23 -6.48 -0.23
N ASP A 76 -0.39 -5.93 -1.26
CA ASP A 76 -1.52 -6.60 -1.90
C ASP A 76 -0.97 -7.54 -2.98
N ILE A 77 -1.50 -8.75 -3.06
CA ILE A 77 -1.18 -9.72 -4.13
C ILE A 77 -2.31 -9.67 -5.15
N PHE A 78 -1.98 -9.41 -6.40
CA PHE A 78 -2.91 -9.35 -7.51
C PHE A 78 -2.66 -10.52 -8.45
N PHE A 79 -3.73 -11.19 -8.86
CA PHE A 79 -3.71 -12.31 -9.79
C PHE A 79 -4.31 -11.89 -11.12
N TYR A 80 -3.76 -12.40 -12.22
CA TYR A 80 -4.32 -12.17 -13.55
C TYR A 80 -5.75 -12.73 -13.60
N ASP A 81 -6.67 -11.94 -14.16
CA ASP A 81 -8.05 -12.33 -14.37
C ASP A 81 -8.36 -12.26 -15.87
N GLU A 82 -8.34 -13.43 -16.51
CA GLU A 82 -8.65 -13.64 -17.93
C GLU A 82 -10.07 -13.16 -18.30
N THR A 83 -10.99 -13.05 -17.33
CA THR A 83 -12.37 -12.64 -17.62
C THR A 83 -12.52 -11.16 -17.99
N ASN A 84 -11.48 -10.34 -17.82
CA ASN A 84 -11.47 -8.94 -18.31
C ASN A 84 -10.96 -8.81 -19.76
N ASP A 85 -10.49 -9.89 -20.40
CA ASP A 85 -10.09 -9.91 -21.82
C ASP A 85 -11.23 -10.36 -22.75
N SER A 86 -12.45 -10.54 -22.24
CA SER A 86 -13.57 -11.03 -23.05
C SER A 86 -14.13 -9.96 -24.00
N ASP A 87 -14.28 -10.37 -25.26
CA ASP A 87 -14.99 -9.71 -26.36
C ASP A 87 -16.22 -8.89 -25.90
N PRO A 88 -16.36 -7.60 -26.27
CA PRO A 88 -17.48 -6.74 -25.86
C PRO A 88 -18.88 -7.26 -26.26
N ILE A 89 -18.95 -8.31 -27.07
CA ILE A 89 -20.21 -8.97 -27.47
C ILE A 89 -20.75 -9.88 -26.35
N TYR A 90 -19.89 -10.43 -25.49
CA TYR A 90 -20.28 -11.28 -24.37
C TYR A 90 -19.78 -10.66 -23.06
N GLU A 91 -20.43 -9.59 -22.60
CA GLU A 91 -20.25 -9.09 -21.23
C GLU A 91 -20.62 -10.19 -20.23
N ASN A 92 -19.66 -11.04 -19.88
CA ASN A 92 -19.72 -11.83 -18.66
C ASN A 92 -19.62 -10.85 -17.50
N LYS A 93 -20.76 -10.27 -17.09
CA LYS A 93 -20.86 -9.48 -15.86
C LYS A 93 -20.39 -10.37 -14.72
N ILE A 94 -19.13 -10.19 -14.31
CA ILE A 94 -18.57 -10.83 -13.12
C ILE A 94 -19.52 -10.52 -11.96
N VAL A 95 -20.29 -11.51 -11.52
CA VAL A 95 -21.14 -11.40 -10.34
C VAL A 95 -20.20 -11.33 -9.14
N LYS A 96 -19.85 -10.11 -8.73
CA LYS A 96 -18.96 -9.87 -7.59
C LYS A 96 -19.64 -10.38 -6.32
N ASP A 97 -19.02 -11.37 -5.68
CA ASP A 97 -19.48 -11.91 -4.41
C ASP A 97 -19.43 -10.80 -3.34
N THR A 98 -20.59 -10.54 -2.72
CA THR A 98 -20.76 -9.48 -1.72
C THR A 98 -19.96 -9.69 -0.44
N ASN A 99 -19.48 -10.92 -0.19
CA ASN A 99 -18.61 -11.28 0.93
C ASN A 99 -17.15 -10.85 0.71
N PHE A 100 -16.79 -10.44 -0.50
CA PHE A 100 -15.43 -10.07 -0.84
C PHE A 100 -15.30 -8.58 -1.18
N TYR A 101 -14.12 -8.05 -0.90
CA TYR A 101 -13.65 -6.77 -1.37
C TYR A 101 -12.64 -7.00 -2.50
N TYR A 102 -12.84 -6.28 -3.60
CA TYR A 102 -12.04 -6.41 -4.82
C TYR A 102 -11.28 -5.10 -5.07
N LYS A 103 -9.98 -5.21 -5.35
CA LYS A 103 -9.15 -4.15 -5.94
C LYS A 103 -8.69 -4.63 -7.31
N ALA A 104 -8.64 -3.74 -8.30
CA ALA A 104 -8.18 -4.07 -9.65
C ALA A 104 -7.08 -3.11 -10.11
N ILE A 105 -6.13 -3.64 -10.86
CA ILE A 105 -5.07 -2.90 -11.56
C ILE A 105 -4.92 -3.52 -12.95
N GLY A 106 -5.45 -2.85 -13.97
CA GLY A 106 -5.60 -3.47 -15.30
C GLY A 106 -6.39 -4.77 -15.20
N ASN A 107 -5.88 -5.83 -15.83
CA ASN A 107 -6.48 -7.18 -15.81
C ASN A 107 -6.14 -7.98 -14.54
N PHE A 108 -5.55 -7.36 -13.52
CA PHE A 108 -5.21 -8.06 -12.28
C PHE A 108 -6.15 -7.69 -11.14
N ILE A 109 -6.55 -8.70 -10.37
CA ILE A 109 -7.48 -8.56 -9.26
C ILE A 109 -6.85 -9.04 -7.95
N ASN A 110 -7.00 -8.24 -6.90
CA ASN A 110 -6.85 -8.66 -5.51
C ASN A 110 -8.25 -8.89 -4.92
N LYS A 111 -8.51 -10.13 -4.51
CA LYS A 111 -9.74 -10.55 -3.82
C LYS A 111 -9.44 -10.78 -2.35
N SER A 112 -10.16 -10.10 -1.46
CA SER A 112 -9.98 -10.23 -0.01
C SER A 112 -11.33 -10.38 0.69
N LEU A 113 -11.39 -11.16 1.77
CA LEU A 113 -12.61 -11.29 2.57
C LEU A 113 -13.00 -9.93 3.15
N LYS A 114 -14.28 -9.60 3.11
CA LYS A 114 -14.80 -8.37 3.70
C LYS A 114 -14.80 -8.49 5.22
N LEU A 115 -14.09 -7.56 5.86
CA LEU A 115 -14.04 -7.46 7.31
C LEU A 115 -15.23 -6.64 7.82
N LYS A 116 -15.68 -6.93 9.05
CA LYS A 116 -16.76 -6.18 9.71
C LYS A 116 -16.41 -4.69 9.81
N ASP A 117 -17.35 -3.79 9.54
CA ASP A 117 -17.09 -2.38 9.79
C ASP A 117 -17.10 -2.10 11.30
N TYR A 118 -16.38 -1.07 11.73
CA TYR A 118 -16.37 -0.63 13.12
C TYR A 118 -16.05 0.85 13.25
N ILE A 119 -16.38 1.43 14.40
CA ILE A 119 -15.83 2.69 14.89
C ILE A 119 -15.07 2.46 16.20
N ILE A 120 -14.04 3.27 16.44
CA ILE A 120 -13.33 3.37 17.72
C ILE A 120 -13.56 4.77 18.26
N THR A 121 -14.13 4.89 19.44
CA THR A 121 -14.38 6.19 20.11
C THR A 121 -13.10 6.73 20.76
N PHE A 122 -13.09 8.00 21.16
CA PHE A 122 -11.97 8.53 21.95
C PHE A 122 -11.82 7.86 23.33
N ASN A 123 -12.92 7.32 23.87
CA ASN A 123 -12.92 6.51 25.09
C ASN A 123 -12.41 5.08 24.87
N LYS A 124 -11.97 4.76 23.64
CA LYS A 124 -11.39 3.47 23.20
C LYS A 124 -12.40 2.31 23.11
N ASP A 125 -13.69 2.59 23.13
CA ASP A 125 -14.71 1.59 22.82
C ASP A 125 -14.70 1.26 21.33
N THR A 126 -14.77 -0.03 21.00
CA THR A 126 -14.91 -0.50 19.63
C THR A 126 -16.35 -0.95 19.41
N ILE A 127 -17.03 -0.31 18.45
CA ILE A 127 -18.43 -0.60 18.13
C ILE A 127 -18.48 -1.17 16.71
N TYR A 128 -18.94 -2.41 16.59
CA TYR A 128 -19.11 -3.09 15.31
C TYR A 128 -20.50 -2.87 14.73
N GLY A 129 -20.59 -2.81 13.41
CA GLY A 129 -21.87 -2.62 12.73
C GLY A 129 -21.71 -2.49 11.23
N LYS A 130 -22.69 -1.87 10.58
CA LYS A 130 -22.66 -1.51 9.16
C LYS A 130 -22.48 -0.01 9.03
N ILE A 131 -21.44 0.44 8.34
CA ILE A 131 -21.29 1.87 8.04
C ILE A 131 -22.09 2.23 6.80
N ILE A 132 -22.86 3.30 6.92
CA ILE A 132 -23.69 3.88 5.87
C ILE A 132 -23.16 5.27 5.56
N ASN A 133 -22.85 5.50 4.28
CA ASN A 133 -22.51 6.81 3.75
C ASN A 133 -23.75 7.37 3.05
N PRO A 134 -24.57 8.19 3.72
CA PRO A 134 -25.74 8.78 3.09
C PRO A 134 -25.34 9.76 1.99
N ILE A 135 -26.24 10.01 1.04
CA ILE A 135 -26.06 11.04 0.01
C ILE A 135 -25.93 12.43 0.67
N PHE A 136 -26.72 12.67 1.71
CA PHE A 136 -26.70 13.90 2.50
C PHE A 136 -26.34 13.60 3.97
N GLY A 137 -25.45 14.42 4.54
CA GLY A 137 -25.05 14.33 5.94
C GLY A 137 -23.77 13.52 6.19
N LYS A 138 -23.42 13.37 7.48
CA LYS A 138 -22.22 12.64 7.90
C LYS A 138 -22.44 11.12 7.83
N PRO A 139 -21.39 10.34 7.53
CA PRO A 139 -21.48 8.89 7.61
C PRO A 139 -21.75 8.43 9.05
N TYR A 140 -22.37 7.26 9.20
CA TYR A 140 -22.74 6.70 10.51
C TYR A 140 -22.68 5.18 10.50
N LEU A 141 -22.48 4.59 11.68
CA LEU A 141 -22.54 3.16 11.92
C LEU A 141 -23.90 2.78 12.51
N VAL A 142 -24.46 1.66 12.09
CA VAL A 142 -25.63 1.00 12.70
C VAL A 142 -25.19 -0.33 13.29
N ASP A 143 -25.34 -0.50 14.60
CA ASP A 143 -24.98 -1.76 15.29
C ASP A 143 -26.08 -2.82 15.15
N ASN A 144 -25.87 -3.98 15.80
CA ASN A 144 -26.84 -5.07 15.83
C ASN A 144 -28.15 -4.71 16.56
N LEU A 145 -28.10 -3.79 17.53
CA LEU A 145 -29.25 -3.28 18.27
C LEU A 145 -29.96 -2.13 17.55
N LYS A 146 -29.59 -1.84 16.29
CA LYS A 146 -30.10 -0.72 15.47
C LYS A 146 -29.75 0.67 16.02
N THR A 147 -28.83 0.76 16.97
CA THR A 147 -28.33 2.04 17.49
C THR A 147 -27.43 2.71 16.45
N LYS A 148 -27.64 4.01 16.25
CA LYS A 148 -26.91 4.82 15.25
C LYS A 148 -25.80 5.63 15.91
N TYR A 149 -24.59 5.48 15.40
CA TYR A 149 -23.42 6.24 15.85
C TYR A 149 -22.90 7.09 14.69
N LYS A 150 -23.06 8.41 14.80
CA LYS A 150 -22.50 9.34 13.81
C LYS A 150 -20.97 9.29 13.84
N ILE A 151 -20.35 9.17 12.67
CA ILE A 151 -18.90 9.24 12.54
C ILE A 151 -18.52 10.72 12.49
N ASP A 152 -18.18 11.24 13.67
CA ASP A 152 -17.80 12.63 13.86
C ASP A 152 -16.35 12.74 14.33
N ILE A 153 -15.68 13.78 13.87
CA ILE A 153 -14.31 14.13 14.26
C ILE A 153 -14.17 14.43 15.76
N GLU A 154 -15.24 14.74 16.46
CA GLU A 154 -15.19 14.99 17.91
C GLU A 154 -15.37 13.73 18.75
N LYS A 155 -15.95 12.67 18.17
CA LYS A 155 -16.39 11.48 18.92
C LYS A 155 -15.65 10.21 18.52
N VAL A 156 -15.24 10.13 17.26
CA VAL A 156 -14.63 8.94 16.67
C VAL A 156 -13.15 9.19 16.45
N LYS A 157 -12.32 8.33 17.03
CA LYS A 157 -10.87 8.30 16.86
C LYS A 157 -10.48 7.64 15.53
N SER A 158 -11.16 6.57 15.16
CA SER A 158 -10.93 5.89 13.87
C SER A 158 -12.13 5.03 13.50
N TYR A 159 -12.24 4.65 12.24
CA TYR A 159 -13.25 3.70 11.77
C TYR A 159 -12.71 2.84 10.64
N ARG A 160 -13.28 1.64 10.47
CA ARG A 160 -13.01 0.76 9.34
C ARG A 160 -14.24 0.65 8.46
N ILE A 161 -14.08 0.91 7.17
CA ILE A 161 -15.10 0.68 6.15
C ILE A 161 -14.44 0.08 4.90
N LYS A 162 -15.06 -0.95 4.29
CA LYS A 162 -14.54 -1.59 3.06
C LYS A 162 -13.05 -1.98 3.18
N ASN A 163 -12.70 -2.65 4.28
CA ASN A 163 -11.33 -3.07 4.63
C ASN A 163 -10.30 -1.94 4.78
N LYS A 164 -10.70 -0.67 4.69
CA LYS A 164 -9.83 0.49 4.88
C LYS A 164 -10.06 1.11 6.24
N ILE A 165 -8.97 1.45 6.92
CA ILE A 165 -9.02 2.11 8.22
C ILE A 165 -8.79 3.61 8.01
N TYR A 166 -9.62 4.41 8.65
CA TYR A 166 -9.52 5.86 8.61
C TYR A 166 -9.30 6.37 10.03
N PHE A 167 -8.26 7.17 10.21
CA PHE A 167 -7.91 7.77 11.50
C PHE A 167 -8.28 9.24 11.52
N ASN A 168 -8.85 9.65 12.64
CA ASN A 168 -9.09 11.04 12.94
C ASN A 168 -7.75 11.75 13.11
N PHE A 169 -7.59 12.81 12.32
CA PHE A 169 -6.38 13.57 12.28
C PHE A 169 -6.59 14.98 12.85
N TYR A 170 -5.95 15.24 13.98
CA TYR A 170 -5.86 16.53 14.64
C TYR A 170 -4.44 17.11 14.45
N HIS A 171 -4.27 18.10 13.57
CA HIS A 171 -3.07 18.93 13.57
C HIS A 171 -3.40 20.36 13.16
N THR A 172 -3.00 21.29 14.03
CA THR A 172 -3.03 22.77 13.91
C THR A 172 -4.23 23.38 13.17
N LYS A 173 -5.20 23.82 13.97
CA LYS A 173 -6.13 24.96 13.80
C LYS A 173 -7.09 25.06 12.60
N SER A 174 -7.03 24.25 11.53
CA SER A 174 -7.98 24.52 10.41
C SER A 174 -8.69 23.38 9.71
N LYS A 175 -8.29 22.10 9.80
CA LYS A 175 -9.04 21.01 9.15
C LYS A 175 -8.96 19.69 9.91
N HIS A 176 -9.90 19.46 10.81
CA HIS A 176 -10.21 18.14 11.34
C HIS A 176 -10.74 17.26 10.20
N LYS A 177 -10.12 16.10 9.99
CA LYS A 177 -10.53 15.17 8.94
C LYS A 177 -10.08 13.76 9.27
N PHE A 178 -10.71 12.80 8.61
CA PHE A 178 -10.26 11.41 8.62
C PHE A 178 -9.31 11.14 7.46
N LEU A 179 -8.16 10.54 7.75
CA LEU A 179 -7.15 10.12 6.77
C LEU A 179 -7.12 8.60 6.67
N GLU A 180 -6.95 8.06 5.46
CA GLU A 180 -6.78 6.61 5.27
C GLU A 180 -5.42 6.18 5.82
N LEU A 181 -5.39 5.22 6.74
CA LEU A 181 -4.16 4.60 7.23
C LEU A 181 -3.76 3.48 6.28
N LEU A 182 -2.56 3.62 5.69
CA LEU A 182 -2.01 2.66 4.73
C LEU A 182 -1.01 1.69 5.37
N VAL A 183 -0.23 2.19 6.34
CA VAL A 183 0.76 1.40 7.08
C VAL A 183 0.71 1.80 8.54
N ASP A 184 0.56 0.82 9.42
CA ASP A 184 0.60 1.00 10.87
C ASP A 184 1.91 0.46 11.45
N GLY A 185 2.31 0.99 12.61
CA GLY A 185 3.54 0.63 13.31
C GLY A 185 4.20 1.82 14.01
N ASN A 186 5.50 1.72 14.28
CA ASN A 186 6.30 2.78 14.91
C ASN A 186 6.30 4.08 14.09
N SER A 187 6.30 3.94 12.77
CA SER A 187 6.00 4.99 11.81
C SER A 187 4.70 4.64 11.09
N LYS A 188 3.80 5.61 10.93
CA LYS A 188 2.51 5.43 10.26
C LYS A 188 2.46 6.21 8.95
N LEU A 189 1.85 5.61 7.94
CA LEU A 189 1.60 6.24 6.65
C LEU A 189 0.12 6.52 6.47
N PHE A 190 -0.23 7.77 6.21
CA PHE A 190 -1.58 8.21 5.95
C PHE A 190 -1.73 8.77 4.54
N PHE A 191 -2.93 8.63 3.98
CA PHE A 191 -3.31 9.18 2.68
C PHE A 191 -4.57 10.04 2.76
N ASP A 192 -4.49 11.24 2.18
CA ASP A 192 -5.56 12.21 2.06
C ASP A 192 -6.04 12.30 0.61
N LYS A 193 -7.06 11.51 0.27
CA LYS A 193 -7.68 11.50 -1.08
C LYS A 193 -8.32 12.84 -1.48
N ASN A 194 -8.67 13.68 -0.51
CA ASN A 194 -9.37 14.95 -0.77
C ASN A 194 -8.38 16.09 -1.08
N ASN A 195 -7.07 15.84 -0.97
CA ASN A 195 -6.03 16.80 -1.33
C ASN A 195 -5.82 16.80 -2.85
N LYS A 196 -6.72 17.41 -3.61
CA LYS A 196 -6.71 17.43 -5.08
C LYS A 196 -5.57 18.26 -5.72
N LYS A 197 -4.43 18.49 -5.05
CA LYS A 197 -3.24 19.01 -5.73
C LYS A 197 -2.66 17.86 -6.57
N SER A 198 -3.21 17.67 -7.76
CA SER A 198 -2.70 16.78 -8.78
C SER A 198 -1.26 17.19 -9.10
N TYR A 199 -0.30 16.38 -8.66
CA TYR A 199 1.00 16.36 -9.30
C TYR A 199 0.84 15.42 -10.49
N GLY A 200 0.44 16.01 -11.63
CA GLY A 200 0.18 15.27 -12.85
C GLY A 200 1.47 14.71 -13.44
N LEU A 201 1.55 13.39 -13.54
CA LEU A 201 1.87 12.75 -14.82
C LEU A 201 0.53 12.19 -15.31
N ALA A 202 -0.22 13.03 -16.03
CA ALA A 202 -1.38 12.59 -16.75
C ALA A 202 -0.89 11.82 -17.98
N ILE A 203 -1.19 10.53 -18.05
CA ILE A 203 -1.03 9.77 -19.28
C ILE A 203 -2.41 9.17 -19.56
N ASN A 204 -3.13 9.80 -20.48
CA ASN A 204 -4.46 9.39 -20.90
C ASN A 204 -4.34 8.14 -21.78
N GLY A 205 -4.92 7.04 -21.33
CA GLY A 205 -5.07 5.79 -22.08
C GLY A 205 -5.93 4.80 -21.30
N PRO A 206 -6.52 3.79 -21.95
CA PRO A 206 -7.41 2.81 -21.33
C PRO A 206 -6.75 1.96 -20.22
N MET A 207 -5.43 2.08 -20.05
CA MET A 207 -4.67 1.59 -18.90
C MET A 207 -4.25 2.78 -18.01
N ALA A 208 -5.15 3.27 -17.16
CA ALA A 208 -4.91 4.44 -16.31
C ALA A 208 -3.89 4.12 -15.18
N GLY A 209 -2.60 4.33 -15.46
CA GLY A 209 -1.50 4.25 -14.50
C GLY A 209 -1.46 5.50 -13.59
N PHE A 210 -1.86 5.33 -12.33
CA PHE A 210 -1.56 6.17 -11.16
C PHE A 210 -1.56 7.71 -11.34
N THR A 211 -2.74 8.32 -11.43
CA THR A 211 -2.90 9.70 -10.94
C THR A 211 -3.09 9.67 -9.43
N ILE A 212 -2.03 9.94 -8.64
CA ILE A 212 -2.17 10.11 -7.19
C ILE A 212 -2.84 11.47 -6.92
N SER A 213 -4.17 11.49 -6.98
CA SER A 213 -4.95 12.63 -6.47
C SER A 213 -5.00 12.54 -4.95
N GLY A 214 -4.06 13.21 -4.29
CA GLY A 214 -4.02 13.21 -2.83
C GLY A 214 -2.69 13.66 -2.25
N ALA A 215 -2.57 13.51 -0.93
CA ALA A 215 -1.34 13.80 -0.21
C ALA A 215 -1.03 12.67 0.77
N PHE A 216 0.24 12.26 0.81
CA PHE A 216 0.74 11.37 1.86
C PHE A 216 1.24 12.17 3.05
N TYR A 217 1.05 11.58 4.22
CA TYR A 217 1.61 12.08 5.47
C TYR A 217 2.26 10.95 6.24
N ILE A 218 3.40 11.22 6.85
CA ILE A 218 4.10 10.28 7.72
C ILE A 218 4.01 10.80 9.14
N GLN A 219 3.60 9.93 10.07
CA GLN A 219 3.74 10.16 11.50
C GLN A 219 4.88 9.30 12.03
N LYS A 220 5.87 9.91 12.68
CA LYS A 220 6.98 9.22 13.34
C LYS A 220 7.27 9.91 14.68
N GLY A 221 6.95 9.23 15.79
CA GLY A 221 6.93 9.88 17.11
C GLY A 221 5.99 11.09 17.11
N ASN A 222 6.50 12.24 17.54
CA ASN A 222 5.74 13.50 17.54
C ASN A 222 5.78 14.24 16.19
N ASN A 223 6.59 13.78 15.23
CA ASN A 223 6.69 14.42 13.93
C ASN A 223 5.56 13.94 13.02
N PHE A 224 4.84 14.90 12.46
CA PHE A 224 3.85 14.65 11.43
C PHE A 224 4.14 15.49 10.18
N VAL A 225 4.50 14.83 9.09
CA VAL A 225 5.05 15.51 7.92
C VAL A 225 4.26 15.15 6.67
N LYS A 226 3.76 16.19 5.98
CA LYS A 226 3.23 16.04 4.61
C LYS A 226 4.39 15.79 3.65
N ILE A 227 4.33 14.70 2.89
CA ILE A 227 5.37 14.34 1.93
C ILE A 227 5.07 15.00 0.59
N LYS A 228 6.05 15.74 0.06
CA LYS A 228 5.98 16.41 -1.24
C LYS A 228 6.89 15.66 -2.21
N ILE A 229 6.39 15.34 -3.41
CA ILE A 229 7.17 14.63 -4.45
C ILE A 229 8.53 15.29 -4.70
N ILE A 230 8.55 16.61 -4.91
CA ILE A 230 9.79 17.37 -5.19
C ILE A 230 10.79 17.31 -4.02
N LYS A 231 10.31 17.20 -2.78
CA LYS A 231 11.17 17.13 -1.58
C LYS A 231 11.32 15.70 -1.05
N PHE A 232 10.84 14.69 -1.78
CA PHE A 232 10.71 13.32 -1.29
C PHE A 232 12.04 12.80 -0.74
N LYS A 233 13.12 12.80 -1.54
CA LYS A 233 14.43 12.27 -1.12
C LYS A 233 14.92 12.97 0.16
N LYS A 234 14.89 14.31 0.17
CA LYS A 234 15.30 15.11 1.34
C LYS A 234 14.47 14.78 2.58
N GLN A 235 13.14 14.78 2.47
CA GLN A 235 12.24 14.50 3.58
C GLN A 235 12.42 13.07 4.12
N MET A 236 12.63 12.07 3.27
CA MET A 236 12.85 10.69 3.73
C MET A 236 14.19 10.54 4.45
N VAL A 237 15.26 11.16 3.93
CA VAL A 237 16.59 11.12 4.57
C VAL A 237 16.57 11.79 5.94
N GLU A 238 15.87 12.92 6.08
CA GLU A 238 15.70 13.60 7.36
C GLU A 238 14.84 12.78 8.34
N LEU A 239 13.71 12.24 7.87
CA LEU A 239 12.78 11.48 8.71
C LEU A 239 13.35 10.15 9.19
N PHE A 240 14.21 9.49 8.42
CA PHE A 240 14.74 8.15 8.71
C PHE A 240 16.25 8.13 8.81
N SER A 241 16.85 9.24 9.27
CA SER A 241 18.29 9.43 9.39
C SER A 241 19.01 8.34 10.19
N GLU A 242 18.29 7.64 11.09
CA GLU A 242 18.84 6.54 11.87
C GLU A 242 18.97 5.21 11.09
N ASN A 243 18.29 5.05 9.95
CA ASN A 243 18.28 3.80 9.18
C ASN A 243 19.11 3.96 7.90
N LYS A 244 20.41 3.68 8.00
CA LYS A 244 21.38 3.84 6.89
C LYS A 244 21.01 3.01 5.66
N ASP A 245 20.50 1.80 5.84
CA ASP A 245 20.14 0.91 4.72
C ASP A 245 18.96 1.47 3.93
N LEU A 246 17.92 1.97 4.61
CA LEU A 246 16.79 2.63 3.98
C LEU A 246 17.23 3.89 3.21
N ILE A 247 18.10 4.71 3.82
CA ILE A 247 18.65 5.90 3.19
C ILE A 247 19.41 5.53 1.91
N ASN A 248 20.23 4.47 1.94
CA ASN A 248 20.97 4.02 0.77
C ASN A 248 20.03 3.55 -0.35
N LYS A 249 18.95 2.83 -0.02
CA LYS A 249 17.92 2.44 -1.00
C LYS A 249 17.23 3.66 -1.64
N ILE A 250 16.93 4.69 -0.86
CA ILE A 250 16.33 5.95 -1.37
C ILE A 250 17.33 6.74 -2.24
N LYS A 251 18.58 6.88 -1.79
CA LYS A 251 19.64 7.59 -2.54
C LYS A 251 19.91 6.93 -3.89
N ASN A 252 19.88 5.60 -3.93
CA ASN A 252 20.08 4.79 -5.13
C ASN A 252 18.82 4.64 -6.01
N GLU A 253 17.73 5.35 -5.69
CA GLU A 253 16.45 5.31 -6.41
C GLU A 253 15.81 3.92 -6.48
N GLU A 254 16.21 3.02 -5.59
CA GLU A 254 15.57 1.73 -5.39
C GLU A 254 14.18 1.97 -4.80
N TYR A 255 14.06 2.89 -3.84
CA TYR A 255 12.79 3.39 -3.34
C TYR A 255 12.50 4.80 -3.81
N THR A 256 11.33 4.97 -4.43
CA THR A 256 10.82 6.26 -4.91
C THR A 256 9.57 6.69 -4.12
N TYR A 257 9.00 7.84 -4.48
CA TYR A 257 7.76 8.34 -3.86
C TYR A 257 6.59 7.35 -4.00
N GLU A 258 6.53 6.58 -5.09
CA GLU A 258 5.49 5.56 -5.31
C GLU A 258 5.60 4.39 -4.32
N ASN A 259 6.80 4.16 -3.79
CA ASN A 259 7.10 3.07 -2.88
C ASN A 259 6.93 3.47 -1.40
N LEU A 260 6.24 4.57 -1.09
CA LEU A 260 6.01 5.03 0.30
C LEU A 260 5.49 3.92 1.24
N PRO A 261 4.49 3.10 0.88
CA PRO A 261 4.06 2.01 1.76
C PRO A 261 5.19 0.99 2.06
N LEU A 262 6.00 0.64 1.07
CA LEU A 262 7.15 -0.26 1.25
C LEU A 262 8.24 0.37 2.13
N ILE A 263 8.56 1.65 1.91
CA ILE A 263 9.56 2.39 2.70
C ILE A 263 9.19 2.35 4.19
N ILE A 264 7.93 2.64 4.52
CA ILE A 264 7.48 2.68 5.91
C ILE A 264 7.45 1.29 6.54
N LYS A 265 7.07 0.25 5.77
CA LYS A 265 7.14 -1.13 6.24
C LYS A 265 8.58 -1.58 6.49
N PHE A 266 9.48 -1.32 5.54
CA PHE A 266 10.91 -1.58 5.69
C PHE A 266 11.41 -0.96 6.98
N PHE A 267 11.10 0.32 7.23
CA PHE A 267 11.51 0.99 8.46
C PHE A 267 10.91 0.35 9.73
N ASN A 268 9.62 0.02 9.73
CA ASN A 268 8.94 -0.54 10.90
C ASN A 268 9.42 -1.94 11.28
N GLU A 269 9.86 -2.74 10.29
CA GLU A 269 10.28 -4.14 10.50
C GLU A 269 11.80 -4.31 10.57
N SER A 270 12.59 -3.28 10.25
CA SER A 270 14.05 -3.28 10.39
C SER A 270 14.53 -2.89 11.80
N LYS A 271 13.61 -2.74 12.75
CA LYS A 271 13.90 -2.40 14.16
C LYS A 271 13.58 -3.58 15.07
#